data_AF-A0A4Y5Z6L9-F1
#
_entry.id   AF-A0A4Y5Z6L9-F1
#
_cell.length_a   1.000
_cell.length_b   1.000
_cell.length_c   1.000
_cell.angle_alpha   90.00
_cell.angle_beta   90.00
_cell.angle_gamma   90.00
#
_symmetry.space_group_name_H-M   'P 1'
#
loop_
_entity.id
_entity.type
_entity.pdbx_description
1 polymer ?
#
loop_
_entity_poly.entity_id
_entity_poly.type
_entity_poly.pdbx_seq_one_letter_code
_entity_poly.pdbx_strand_id
1 'polypeptide(L)'
;MAEQTPNARPAGNGRRTVIAVVGIAFLASVTTLILALSASHGARQRDAAAIAADSNDLHGVVNDWQAQVRTAQQASAQQRDASLALLRTRADAASAWKPRTPCGQEARDRLRAAMDTRITSLTRNTPGTVQDETAIVDEALRTCAAQAGQDVQG
;
A
#
# COMPACT_ATOMS: atom_id res chain seq x y z
N MET A 1 -1.50 -58.18 -9.77
CA MET A 1 -2.55 -57.36 -10.40
C MET A 1 -1.95 -56.00 -10.68
N ALA A 2 -1.99 -55.60 -11.94
CA ALA A 2 -1.45 -54.36 -12.51
C ALA A 2 -2.28 -53.13 -12.03
N GLU A 3 -1.87 -51.86 -12.16
CA GLU A 3 -1.65 -51.09 -13.39
C GLU A 3 -0.99 -49.71 -13.12
N GLN A 4 -0.58 -49.09 -14.22
CA GLN A 4 0.33 -47.95 -14.42
C GLN A 4 -0.28 -46.54 -14.18
N THR A 5 0.64 -45.59 -14.00
CA THR A 5 0.61 -44.09 -14.00
C THR A 5 -0.19 -43.42 -15.15
N PRO A 6 -0.65 -42.14 -15.07
CA PRO A 6 0.26 -40.96 -15.09
C PRO A 6 -0.17 -39.63 -14.41
N ASN A 7 0.86 -38.80 -14.13
CA ASN A 7 0.92 -37.31 -14.09
C ASN A 7 -0.29 -36.47 -13.63
N ALA A 8 -0.08 -35.67 -12.58
CA ALA A 8 -0.38 -34.23 -12.60
C ALA A 8 0.44 -33.49 -11.53
N ARG A 9 1.45 -32.73 -11.96
CA ARG A 9 2.02 -31.63 -11.15
C ARG A 9 0.92 -30.59 -10.92
N PRO A 10 0.67 -30.08 -9.70
CA PRO A 10 0.11 -28.75 -9.58
C PRO A 10 1.25 -27.75 -9.79
N ALA A 11 1.54 -27.48 -11.06
CA ALA A 11 2.32 -26.32 -11.43
C ALA A 11 1.48 -25.06 -11.13
N GLY A 12 2.04 -24.18 -10.30
CA GLY A 12 1.66 -22.77 -10.23
C GLY A 12 0.30 -22.47 -9.61
N ASN A 13 0.23 -22.34 -8.27
CA ASN A 13 -0.76 -21.51 -7.58
C ASN A 13 -0.43 -21.23 -6.09
N GLY A 14 0.60 -21.86 -5.51
CA GLY A 14 0.95 -21.66 -4.09
C GLY A 14 1.28 -20.22 -3.69
N ARG A 15 1.80 -19.41 -4.63
CA ARG A 15 2.14 -18.00 -4.37
C ARG A 15 0.91 -17.09 -4.22
N ARG A 16 -0.21 -17.40 -4.88
CA ARG A 16 -1.44 -16.61 -4.77
C ARG A 16 -2.17 -16.86 -3.45
N THR A 17 -2.18 -18.11 -2.98
CA THR A 17 -2.84 -18.47 -1.73
C THR A 17 -2.11 -17.92 -0.50
N VAL A 18 -0.77 -17.89 -0.52
CA VAL A 18 0.02 -17.28 0.57
C VAL A 18 -0.23 -15.77 0.67
N ILE A 19 -0.35 -15.06 -0.47
CA ILE A 19 -0.67 -13.62 -0.48
C ILE A 19 -2.07 -13.36 0.11
N ALA A 20 -3.06 -14.20 -0.21
CA ALA A 20 -4.41 -14.06 0.31
C ALA A 20 -4.49 -14.30 1.84
N VAL A 21 -3.77 -15.30 2.35
CA VAL A 21 -3.78 -15.63 3.78
C VAL A 21 -3.05 -14.58 4.63
N VAL A 22 -1.96 -14.00 4.13
CA VAL A 22 -1.28 -12.88 4.81
C VAL A 22 -2.17 -11.63 4.86
N GLY A 23 -2.96 -11.37 3.82
CA GLY A 23 -3.93 -10.27 3.80
C GLY A 23 -5.05 -10.43 4.84
N ILE A 24 -5.48 -11.66 5.13
CA ILE A 24 -6.57 -11.91 6.09
C ILE A 24 -6.08 -11.90 7.54
N ALA A 25 -4.86 -12.35 7.82
CA ALA A 25 -4.32 -12.38 9.19
C ALA A 25 -4.01 -10.96 9.74
N PHE A 26 -3.69 -10.00 8.87
CA PHE A 26 -3.42 -8.61 9.28
C PHE A 26 -4.69 -7.79 9.57
N LEU A 27 -5.86 -8.23 9.10
CA LEU A 27 -7.14 -7.58 9.41
C LEU A 27 -7.43 -7.53 10.92
N ALA A 28 -6.84 -8.42 11.72
CA ALA A 28 -7.04 -8.46 13.17
C ALA A 28 -6.26 -7.38 13.95
N SER A 29 -5.13 -6.89 13.43
CA SER A 29 -4.30 -5.91 14.15
C SER A 29 -4.79 -4.47 14.03
N VAL A 30 -5.57 -4.16 12.99
CA VAL A 30 -6.18 -2.83 12.81
C VAL A 30 -7.50 -2.69 13.58
N THR A 31 -8.20 -3.80 13.83
CA THR A 31 -9.47 -3.82 14.58
C THR A 31 -9.35 -3.23 15.97
N THR A 32 -8.19 -3.37 16.61
CA THR A 32 -7.96 -2.87 17.97
C THR A 32 -7.94 -1.34 18.03
N LEU A 33 -7.53 -0.65 16.95
CA LEU A 33 -7.54 0.82 16.87
C LEU A 33 -8.97 1.35 16.61
N ILE A 34 -9.77 0.59 15.84
CA ILE A 34 -11.17 0.93 15.51
C ILE A 34 -12.05 0.87 16.76
N LEU A 35 -11.78 -0.06 17.68
CA LEU A 35 -12.56 -0.20 18.91
C LEU A 35 -12.40 1.01 19.85
N ALA A 36 -11.22 1.64 19.93
CA ALA A 36 -11.00 2.80 20.79
C ALA A 36 -11.75 4.08 20.34
N LEU A 37 -12.06 4.20 19.04
CA LEU A 37 -12.74 5.37 18.46
C LEU A 37 -14.27 5.24 18.43
N SER A 38 -14.79 4.01 18.62
CA SER A 38 -16.21 3.67 18.45
C SER A 38 -17.16 4.07 19.60
N ALA A 39 -16.67 4.79 20.63
CA ALA A 39 -17.47 5.15 21.80
C ALA A 39 -18.53 6.26 21.59
N SER A 40 -18.50 7.04 20.49
CA SER A 40 -19.59 7.98 20.17
C SER A 40 -20.30 7.56 18.88
N HIS A 41 -21.44 6.90 19.06
CA HIS A 41 -22.17 6.10 18.06
C HIS A 41 -22.73 6.93 16.88
N GLY A 42 -22.39 6.55 15.64
CA GLY A 42 -23.06 6.99 14.41
C GLY A 42 -22.15 7.69 13.39
N ALA A 43 -21.67 8.90 13.71
CA ALA A 43 -20.80 9.68 12.81
C ALA A 43 -19.40 9.04 12.71
N ARG A 44 -18.80 8.67 13.86
CA ARG A 44 -17.47 8.06 13.91
C ARG A 44 -17.37 6.69 13.25
N GLN A 45 -18.47 5.93 13.16
CA GLN A 45 -18.47 4.65 12.44
C GLN A 45 -18.36 4.82 10.92
N ARG A 46 -19.01 5.85 10.36
CA ARG A 46 -18.88 6.17 8.93
C ARG A 46 -17.48 6.66 8.60
N ASP A 47 -16.90 7.48 9.48
CA ASP A 47 -15.53 7.95 9.32
C ASP A 47 -14.52 6.80 9.46
N ALA A 48 -14.69 5.91 10.43
CA ALA A 48 -13.84 4.72 10.58
C ALA A 48 -13.92 3.78 9.38
N ALA A 49 -15.12 3.57 8.81
CA ALA A 49 -15.27 2.78 7.59
C ALA A 49 -14.62 3.45 6.38
N ALA A 50 -14.71 4.78 6.26
CA ALA A 50 -14.06 5.55 5.20
C ALA A 50 -12.54 5.52 5.34
N ILE A 51 -11.99 5.62 6.56
CA ILE A 51 -10.55 5.48 6.83
C ILE A 51 -10.08 4.07 6.48
N ALA A 52 -10.84 3.03 6.81
CA ALA A 52 -10.50 1.65 6.47
C ALA A 52 -10.50 1.42 4.95
N ALA A 53 -11.48 1.99 4.23
CA ALA A 53 -11.53 1.93 2.78
C ALA A 53 -10.35 2.67 2.14
N ASP A 54 -10.03 3.87 2.64
CA ASP A 54 -8.87 4.66 2.18
C ASP A 54 -7.54 3.91 2.43
N SER A 55 -7.40 3.26 3.59
CA SER A 55 -6.23 2.43 3.91
C SER A 55 -6.06 1.26 2.93
N ASN A 56 -7.12 0.50 2.69
CA ASN A 56 -7.09 -0.66 1.79
C ASN A 56 -6.78 -0.24 0.34
N ASP A 57 -7.37 0.86 -0.13
CA ASP A 57 -7.09 1.41 -1.46
C ASP A 57 -5.61 1.83 -1.57
N LEU A 58 -5.09 2.57 -0.58
CA LEU A 58 -3.69 3.01 -0.57
C LEU A 58 -2.71 1.84 -0.50
N HIS A 59 -3.00 0.80 0.28
CA HIS A 59 -2.18 -0.41 0.32
C HIS A 59 -2.17 -1.13 -1.04
N GLY A 60 -3.30 -1.16 -1.74
CA GLY A 60 -3.37 -1.65 -3.12
C GLY A 60 -2.43 -0.87 -4.05
N VAL A 61 -2.49 0.46 -3.98
CA VAL A 61 -1.61 1.37 -4.75
C VAL A 61 -0.14 1.14 -4.42
N VAL A 62 0.21 0.99 -3.14
CA VAL A 62 1.59 0.71 -2.69
C VAL A 62 2.10 -0.62 -3.24
N ASN A 63 1.28 -1.68 -3.20
CA ASN A 63 1.68 -2.99 -3.70
C ASN A 63 1.94 -2.97 -5.22
N ASP A 64 1.05 -2.34 -5.98
CA ASP A 64 1.21 -2.15 -7.43
C ASP A 64 2.44 -1.31 -7.77
N TRP A 65 2.72 -0.28 -6.96
CA TRP A 65 3.92 0.54 -7.06
C TRP A 65 5.19 -0.27 -6.82
N GLN A 66 5.26 -1.01 -5.71
CA GLN A 66 6.42 -1.82 -5.36
C GLN A 66 6.71 -2.90 -6.40
N ALA A 67 5.66 -3.50 -7.00
CA ALA A 67 5.82 -4.42 -8.12
C ALA A 67 6.51 -3.77 -9.31
N GLN A 68 6.09 -2.56 -9.69
CA GLN A 68 6.67 -1.82 -10.82
C GLN A 68 8.07 -1.30 -10.54
N VAL A 69 8.35 -0.87 -9.30
CA VAL A 69 9.71 -0.50 -8.88
C VAL A 69 10.67 -1.68 -9.02
N ARG A 70 10.27 -2.89 -8.62
CA ARG A 70 11.08 -4.10 -8.82
C ARG A 70 11.33 -4.38 -10.30
N THR A 71 10.32 -4.23 -11.15
CA THR A 71 10.48 -4.37 -12.61
C THR A 71 11.44 -3.31 -13.17
N ALA A 72 11.32 -2.05 -12.74
CA ALA A 72 12.19 -0.96 -13.18
C ALA A 72 13.65 -1.12 -12.69
N GLN A 73 13.86 -1.67 -11.50
CA GLN A 73 15.18 -2.01 -10.97
C GLN A 73 15.87 -3.10 -11.78
N GLN A 74 15.09 -4.04 -12.32
CA GLN A 74 15.59 -5.14 -13.16
C GLN A 74 15.69 -4.78 -14.65
N ALA A 75 15.23 -3.59 -15.04
CA ALA A 75 15.25 -3.14 -16.41
C ALA A 75 16.69 -2.96 -16.94
N SER A 76 16.89 -3.31 -18.21
CA SER A 76 18.18 -3.09 -18.88
C SER A 76 18.48 -1.60 -19.05
N ALA A 77 19.73 -1.26 -19.35
CA ALA A 77 20.12 0.13 -19.61
C ALA A 77 19.28 0.78 -20.74
N GLN A 78 18.94 0.00 -21.78
CA GLN A 78 18.10 0.49 -22.89
C GLN A 78 16.64 0.76 -22.48
N GLN A 79 16.15 0.09 -21.43
CA GLN A 79 14.76 0.19 -20.97
C GLN A 79 14.58 1.13 -19.78
N ARG A 80 15.69 1.68 -19.25
CA ARG A 80 15.70 2.44 -18.00
C ARG A 80 14.83 3.70 -18.08
N ASP A 81 14.99 4.48 -19.15
CA ASP A 81 14.23 5.74 -19.32
C ASP A 81 12.74 5.47 -19.47
N ALA A 82 12.36 4.46 -20.25
CA ALA A 82 10.97 4.05 -20.40
C ALA A 82 10.37 3.55 -19.07
N SER A 83 11.15 2.79 -18.28
CA SER A 83 10.73 2.30 -16.97
C SER A 83 10.55 3.45 -15.97
N LEU A 84 11.46 4.42 -15.96
CA LEU A 84 11.34 5.62 -15.12
C LEU A 84 10.15 6.50 -15.53
N ALA A 85 9.87 6.63 -16.82
CA ALA A 85 8.69 7.34 -17.31
C ALA A 85 7.39 6.67 -16.84
N LEU A 86 7.30 5.34 -16.93
CA LEU A 86 6.15 4.58 -16.42
C LEU A 86 5.95 4.77 -14.91
N LEU A 87 7.04 4.75 -14.13
CA LEU A 87 6.97 5.02 -12.69
C LEU A 87 6.44 6.44 -12.40
N ARG A 88 6.86 7.46 -13.14
CA ARG A 88 6.32 8.82 -12.99
C ARG A 88 4.81 8.85 -13.26
N THR A 89 4.36 8.26 -14.37
CA THR A 89 2.93 8.16 -14.69
C THR A 89 2.13 7.48 -13.59
N ARG A 90 2.70 6.45 -12.95
CA ARG A 90 2.03 5.76 -11.83
C ARG A 90 1.96 6.60 -10.58
N ALA A 91 3.01 7.34 -10.28
CA ALA A 91 3.02 8.22 -9.14
C ALA A 91 2.00 9.37 -9.33
N ASP A 92 1.83 9.86 -10.57
CA ASP A 92 0.77 10.81 -10.91
C ASP A 92 -0.64 10.19 -10.84
N ALA A 93 -0.79 8.92 -11.23
CA ALA A 93 -2.05 8.20 -11.05
C ALA A 93 -2.39 8.01 -9.55
N ALA A 94 -1.37 7.80 -8.70
CA ALA A 94 -1.54 7.71 -7.25
C ALA A 94 -1.96 9.05 -6.63
N SER A 95 -1.45 10.20 -7.12
CA SER A 95 -1.92 11.51 -6.65
C SER A 95 -3.32 11.85 -7.16
N ALA A 96 -3.74 11.30 -8.30
CA ALA A 96 -5.10 11.45 -8.81
C ALA A 96 -6.15 10.61 -8.05
N TRP A 97 -5.73 9.62 -7.24
CA TRP A 97 -6.66 8.88 -6.39
C TRP A 97 -7.36 9.85 -5.43
N LYS A 98 -8.69 9.77 -5.35
CA LYS A 98 -9.51 10.68 -4.55
C LYS A 98 -9.73 10.09 -3.15
N PRO A 99 -9.09 10.64 -2.11
CA PRO A 99 -9.32 10.20 -0.74
C PRO A 99 -10.74 10.56 -0.29
N ARG A 100 -11.31 9.73 0.58
CA ARG A 100 -12.63 9.95 1.17
C ARG A 100 -12.54 10.73 2.47
N THR A 101 -11.35 10.74 3.09
CA THR A 101 -11.08 11.35 4.39
C THR A 101 -9.85 12.28 4.34
N PRO A 102 -9.75 13.26 5.26
CA PRO A 102 -8.54 14.07 5.41
C PRO A 102 -7.29 13.23 5.70
N CYS A 103 -7.42 12.14 6.47
CA CYS A 103 -6.31 11.23 6.73
C CYS A 103 -5.84 10.48 5.49
N GLY A 104 -6.78 10.05 4.63
CA GLY A 104 -6.44 9.47 3.32
C GLY A 104 -5.71 10.45 2.41
N GLN A 105 -6.08 11.74 2.46
CA GLN A 105 -5.40 12.80 1.72
C GLN A 105 -3.95 12.97 2.18
N GLU A 106 -3.71 13.06 3.49
CA GLU A 106 -2.35 13.18 4.03
C GLU A 106 -1.51 11.93 3.69
N ALA A 107 -2.08 10.74 3.84
CA ALA A 107 -1.38 9.49 3.51
C ALA A 107 -1.02 9.41 2.01
N ARG A 108 -1.91 9.86 1.11
CA ARG A 108 -1.62 9.97 -0.32
C ARG A 108 -0.49 10.95 -0.59
N ASP A 109 -0.51 12.11 0.04
CA ASP A 109 0.49 13.16 -0.19
C ASP A 109 1.88 12.70 0.30
N ARG A 110 1.95 12.02 1.46
CA ARG A 110 3.19 11.39 1.93
C ARG A 110 3.65 10.24 1.03
N LEU A 111 2.72 9.43 0.53
CA LEU A 111 3.03 8.37 -0.44
C LEU A 111 3.63 8.95 -1.74
N ARG A 112 3.06 10.05 -2.26
CA ARG A 112 3.58 10.71 -3.47
C ARG A 112 5.02 11.18 -3.28
N ALA A 113 5.32 11.81 -2.14
CA ALA A 113 6.67 12.25 -1.80
C ALA A 113 7.67 11.07 -1.69
N ALA A 114 7.23 9.94 -1.14
CA ALA A 114 8.03 8.71 -1.07
C ALA A 114 8.31 8.15 -2.48
N MET A 115 7.30 8.11 -3.35
CA MET A 115 7.44 7.68 -4.75
C MET A 115 8.42 8.58 -5.53
N ASP A 116 8.35 9.91 -5.37
CA ASP A 116 9.30 10.84 -6.01
C ASP A 116 10.73 10.63 -5.54
N THR A 117 10.91 10.40 -4.24
CA THR A 117 12.22 10.10 -3.66
C THR A 117 12.79 8.81 -4.27
N ARG A 118 11.94 7.78 -4.42
CA ARG A 118 12.30 6.50 -5.05
C ARG A 118 12.68 6.68 -6.53
N ILE A 119 11.89 7.43 -7.30
CA ILE A 119 12.20 7.71 -8.71
C ILE A 119 13.55 8.44 -8.82
N THR A 120 13.79 9.40 -7.94
CA THR A 120 15.04 10.17 -7.89
C THR A 120 16.23 9.27 -7.50
N SER A 121 16.07 8.33 -6.58
CA SER A 121 17.14 7.37 -6.23
C SER A 121 17.45 6.44 -7.40
N LEU A 122 16.43 5.92 -8.08
CA LEU A 122 16.61 5.06 -9.27
C LEU A 122 17.27 5.81 -10.43
N THR A 123 16.91 7.09 -10.62
CA THR A 123 17.50 7.95 -11.65
C THR A 123 18.99 8.21 -11.37
N ARG A 124 19.36 8.44 -10.11
CA ARG A 124 20.77 8.66 -9.71
C ARG A 124 21.59 7.39 -9.62
N ASN A 125 20.96 6.22 -9.75
CA ASN A 125 21.57 4.91 -9.51
C ASN A 125 22.31 4.83 -8.16
N THR A 126 21.87 5.61 -7.17
CA THR A 126 22.41 5.57 -5.82
C THR A 126 21.59 4.59 -4.99
N PRO A 127 22.23 3.83 -4.08
CA PRO A 127 21.51 3.15 -3.01
C PRO A 127 20.93 4.22 -2.09
N GLY A 128 19.80 4.80 -2.48
CA GLY A 128 19.02 5.67 -1.62
C GLY A 128 18.42 4.83 -0.51
N THR A 129 18.21 5.44 0.66
CA THR A 129 17.44 4.81 1.73
C THR A 129 16.10 4.40 1.17
N VAL A 130 15.90 3.09 1.05
CA VAL A 130 14.65 2.50 0.59
C VAL A 130 13.63 2.79 1.68
N GLN A 131 12.87 3.88 1.53
CA GLN A 131 11.76 4.13 2.42
C GLN A 131 10.69 3.08 2.16
N ASP A 132 10.17 2.49 3.23
CA ASP A 132 9.06 1.54 3.15
C ASP A 132 7.78 2.35 2.92
N GLU A 133 7.31 2.35 1.67
CA GLU A 133 6.10 3.06 1.28
C GLU A 133 4.85 2.59 2.05
N THR A 134 4.83 1.32 2.49
CA THR A 134 3.74 0.78 3.32
C THR A 134 3.78 1.40 4.71
N ALA A 135 4.96 1.40 5.35
CA ALA A 135 5.14 1.98 6.67
C ALA A 135 4.83 3.50 6.69
N ILE A 136 5.15 4.21 5.61
CA ILE A 136 4.82 5.64 5.46
C ILE A 136 3.31 5.87 5.46
N VAL A 137 2.56 5.07 4.69
CA VAL A 137 1.09 5.16 4.64
C VAL A 137 0.49 4.80 6.00
N ASP A 138 0.95 3.71 6.62
CA ASP A 138 0.46 3.27 7.93
C ASP A 138 0.71 4.29 9.04
N GLU A 139 1.90 4.90 9.05
CA GLU A 139 2.24 5.94 10.01
C GLU A 139 1.42 7.21 9.79
N ALA A 140 1.19 7.61 8.54
CA ALA A 140 0.36 8.77 8.20
C ALA A 140 -1.08 8.58 8.69
N LEU A 141 -1.68 7.43 8.39
CA LEU A 141 -3.04 7.11 8.80
C LEU A 141 -3.16 7.02 10.33
N ARG A 142 -2.18 6.40 11.01
CA ARG A 142 -2.16 6.32 12.49
C ARG A 142 -1.98 7.69 13.14
N THR A 143 -1.06 8.50 12.65
CA THR A 143 -0.80 9.85 13.20
C THR A 143 -2.04 10.74 13.05
N CYS A 144 -2.65 10.76 11.87
CA CYS A 144 -3.85 11.55 11.63
C CYS A 144 -5.04 11.07 12.48
N ALA A 145 -5.24 9.75 12.59
CA ALA A 145 -6.30 9.20 13.45
C ALA A 145 -6.07 9.51 14.94
N ALA A 146 -4.82 9.52 15.40
CA ALA A 146 -4.46 9.89 16.76
C ALA A 146 -4.72 11.38 17.03
N GLN A 147 -4.37 12.26 16.10
CA GLN A 147 -4.60 13.70 16.21
C GLN A 147 -6.08 14.07 16.16
N ALA A 148 -6.87 13.43 15.28
CA ALA A 148 -8.32 13.60 15.24
C ALA A 148 -9.02 13.19 16.55
N GLY A 149 -8.41 12.28 17.32
CA GLY A 149 -8.88 11.89 18.65
C GLY A 149 -8.51 12.88 19.77
N GLN A 150 -7.56 13.79 19.54
CA GLN A 150 -7.09 14.78 20.52
C GLN A 150 -7.81 16.12 20.45
N ASP A 151 -8.62 16.39 19.42
CA ASP A 151 -9.48 17.59 19.27
C ASP A 151 -10.68 17.63 20.26
N VAL A 152 -10.52 17.05 21.45
CA VAL A 152 -11.45 17.11 22.59
C VAL A 152 -10.69 17.50 23.86
N GLN A 153 -10.07 18.68 23.86
CA GLN A 153 -9.81 19.45 25.07
C GLN A 153 -10.07 20.94 24.79
N GLY A 154 -11.34 21.32 24.87
CA GLY A 154 -11.84 22.69 24.87
C GLY A 154 -13.12 22.75 25.67
#